data_AF-A0AAD6TD24-F1
#
_entry.id   AF-A0AAD6TD24-F1
#
_cell.length_a   1.000
_cell.length_b   1.000
_cell.length_c   1.000
_cell.angle_alpha   90.00
_cell.angle_beta   90.00
_cell.angle_gamma   90.00
#
_symmetry.space_group_name_H-M   'P 1'
#
loop_
_entity.id
_entity.type
_entity.pdbx_description
1 polymer ?
#
loop_
_entity_poly.entity_id
_entity_poly.type
_entity_poly.pdbx_seq_one_letter_code
_entity_poly.pdbx_strand_id
1 'polypeptide(L)'
;MKLGVAILQYSTYPAPFPTQLNQLLSTIQHIIFTGVPASRVCLAGDSAGANILFQLVGHILHPSPSPSELSSFVGMCLISPWSGAGDIRTEDDSFDLVPSECLGLWMDTYLSTMPASHHVYVQLDTVTEVLYSSIVRLSEAMERAHACVELDVQTGGVHCDTMFDIGAKSKAPHPVERRVVDWLAETLSDERLATYQ
;
A
#
# COMPACT_ATOMS: atom_id res chain seq x y z
N MET A 1 9.21 -20.99 -11.90
CA MET A 1 8.12 -20.01 -11.83
C MET A 1 8.35 -18.91 -12.86
N LYS A 2 7.32 -18.46 -13.59
CA LYS A 2 7.40 -17.23 -14.40
C LYS A 2 6.67 -16.13 -13.64
N LEU A 3 7.38 -15.07 -13.28
CA LEU A 3 6.80 -13.88 -12.64
C LEU A 3 6.52 -12.83 -13.71
N GLY A 4 5.29 -12.32 -13.75
CA GLY A 4 4.93 -11.14 -14.52
C GLY A 4 4.79 -9.96 -13.58
N VAL A 5 5.26 -8.78 -13.99
CA VAL A 5 5.09 -7.53 -13.24
C VAL A 5 4.26 -6.58 -14.09
N ALA A 6 3.14 -6.11 -13.54
CA ALA A 6 2.33 -5.06 -14.13
C ALA A 6 2.48 -3.80 -13.28
N ILE A 7 2.85 -2.69 -13.92
CA ILE A 7 2.99 -1.39 -13.26
C ILE A 7 1.80 -0.54 -13.66
N LEU A 8 1.01 -0.13 -12.69
CA LEU A 8 -0.12 0.76 -12.91
C LEU A 8 0.36 2.21 -13.02
N GLN A 9 0.30 2.76 -14.23
CA GLN A 9 0.39 4.21 -14.42
C GLN A 9 -0.97 4.85 -14.13
N TYR A 10 -1.27 5.06 -12.85
CA TYR A 10 -2.50 5.73 -12.43
C TYR A 10 -2.42 7.25 -12.65
N SER A 11 -3.59 7.89 -12.74
CA SER A 11 -3.68 9.34 -12.85
C SER A 11 -3.28 10.01 -11.54
N THR A 12 -2.42 11.01 -11.59
CA THR A 12 -2.07 11.85 -10.44
C THR A 12 -3.00 13.05 -10.31
N TYR A 13 -2.82 13.88 -9.27
CA TYR A 13 -3.47 15.19 -9.18
C TYR A 13 -3.41 15.93 -10.53
N PRO A 14 -4.51 16.53 -11.03
CA PRO A 14 -5.77 16.84 -10.34
C PRO A 14 -6.86 15.75 -10.36
N ALA A 15 -6.54 14.49 -10.70
CA ALA A 15 -7.53 13.41 -10.66
C ALA A 15 -8.03 13.16 -9.21
N PRO A 16 -9.35 13.27 -8.94
CA PRO A 16 -9.89 13.18 -7.58
C PRO A 16 -10.07 11.73 -7.14
N PHE A 17 -10.29 11.51 -5.84
CA PHE A 17 -10.83 10.24 -5.35
C PHE A 17 -12.22 9.97 -5.97
N PRO A 18 -12.58 8.72 -6.33
CA PRO A 18 -11.80 7.48 -6.24
C PRO A 18 -11.12 7.07 -7.56
N THR A 19 -10.61 8.02 -8.36
CA THR A 19 -10.07 7.73 -9.71
C THR A 19 -9.00 6.65 -9.70
N GLN A 20 -8.02 6.77 -8.79
CA GLN A 20 -6.89 5.85 -8.73
C GLN A 20 -7.32 4.45 -8.26
N LEU A 21 -8.26 4.38 -7.31
CA LEU A 21 -8.88 3.12 -6.89
C LEU A 21 -9.62 2.45 -8.05
N ASN A 22 -10.40 3.19 -8.83
CA ASN A 22 -11.10 2.65 -10.01
C ASN A 22 -10.13 2.15 -11.08
N GLN A 23 -9.01 2.85 -11.29
CA GLN A 23 -7.95 2.42 -12.21
C GLN A 23 -7.27 1.14 -11.72
N LEU A 24 -7.02 1.02 -10.42
CA LEU A 24 -6.51 -0.21 -9.81
C LEU A 24 -7.48 -1.38 -10.00
N LEU A 25 -8.76 -1.19 -9.68
CA LEU A 25 -9.80 -2.21 -9.85
C LEU A 25 -9.89 -2.67 -11.31
N SER A 26 -9.89 -1.73 -12.26
CA SER A 26 -9.92 -2.02 -13.69
C SER A 26 -8.67 -2.80 -14.15
N THR A 27 -7.51 -2.48 -13.58
CA THR A 27 -6.24 -3.17 -13.89
C THR A 27 -6.24 -4.59 -13.37
N ILE A 28 -6.72 -4.81 -12.15
CA ILE A 28 -6.87 -6.14 -11.57
C ILE A 28 -7.82 -6.98 -12.42
N GLN A 29 -8.99 -6.44 -12.76
CA GLN A 29 -9.96 -7.13 -13.62
C GLN A 29 -9.35 -7.48 -14.98
N HIS A 30 -8.55 -6.58 -15.57
CA HIS A 30 -7.86 -6.86 -16.82
C HIS A 30 -6.86 -8.01 -16.68
N ILE A 31 -6.02 -8.01 -15.64
CA ILE A 31 -5.05 -9.09 -15.37
C ILE A 31 -5.78 -10.44 -15.23
N ILE A 32 -6.88 -10.46 -14.47
CA ILE A 32 -7.69 -11.68 -14.31
C ILE A 32 -8.28 -12.13 -15.64
N PHE A 33 -8.82 -11.20 -16.43
CA PHE A 33 -9.37 -11.46 -17.75
C PHE A 33 -8.33 -12.05 -18.73
N THR A 34 -7.04 -11.71 -18.58
CA THR A 34 -5.96 -12.30 -19.40
C THR A 34 -5.63 -13.76 -19.04
N GLY A 35 -6.29 -14.34 -18.02
CA GLY A 35 -6.15 -15.73 -17.61
C GLY A 35 -5.27 -15.95 -16.37
N VAL A 36 -4.86 -14.88 -15.67
CA VAL A 36 -4.16 -15.00 -14.40
C VAL A 36 -5.17 -15.15 -13.26
N PRO A 37 -5.23 -16.28 -12.54
CA PRO A 37 -6.20 -16.43 -11.45
C PRO A 37 -5.90 -15.43 -10.32
N ALA A 38 -6.93 -14.87 -9.70
CA ALA A 38 -6.80 -13.91 -8.59
C ALA A 38 -5.94 -14.46 -7.43
N SER A 39 -6.02 -15.76 -7.16
CA SER A 39 -5.18 -16.49 -6.20
C SER A 39 -3.70 -16.56 -6.55
N ARG A 40 -3.27 -16.03 -7.70
CA ARG A 40 -1.87 -15.86 -8.09
C ARG A 40 -1.50 -14.40 -8.35
N VAL A 41 -2.36 -13.46 -7.97
CA VAL A 41 -2.11 -12.02 -8.07
C VAL A 41 -1.75 -11.48 -6.69
N CYS A 42 -0.54 -10.94 -6.56
CA CYS A 42 -0.11 -10.16 -5.41
C CYS A 42 -0.17 -8.66 -5.74
N LEU A 43 -0.49 -7.84 -4.75
CA LEU A 43 -0.50 -6.39 -4.87
C LEU A 43 0.64 -5.79 -4.06
N ALA A 44 1.34 -4.81 -4.60
CA ALA A 44 2.39 -4.09 -3.89
C ALA A 44 2.32 -2.61 -4.25
N GLY A 45 2.57 -1.76 -3.25
CA GLY A 45 2.60 -0.32 -3.42
C GLY A 45 3.38 0.34 -2.31
N ASP A 46 3.86 1.55 -2.58
CA ASP A 46 4.59 2.39 -1.63
C ASP A 46 3.86 3.72 -1.42
N SER A 47 4.00 4.35 -0.25
CA SER A 47 3.51 5.72 -0.01
C SER A 47 2.05 5.92 -0.44
N ALA A 48 1.78 6.80 -1.42
CA ALA A 48 0.44 7.00 -2.00
C ALA A 48 -0.10 5.77 -2.75
N GLY A 49 0.77 4.96 -3.39
CA GLY A 49 0.41 3.69 -4.01
C GLY A 49 -0.07 2.66 -2.98
N ALA A 50 0.63 2.56 -1.85
CA ALA A 50 0.19 1.75 -0.72
C ALA A 50 -1.11 2.26 -0.10
N ASN A 51 -1.34 3.59 -0.10
CA ASN A 51 -2.64 4.16 0.30
C ASN A 51 -3.78 3.72 -0.64
N ILE A 52 -3.55 3.67 -1.95
CA ILE A 52 -4.56 3.17 -2.90
C ILE A 52 -4.88 1.68 -2.63
N LEU A 53 -3.89 0.88 -2.26
CA LEU A 53 -4.11 -0.51 -1.83
C LEU A 53 -4.87 -0.60 -0.50
N PHE A 54 -4.62 0.31 0.43
CA PHE A 54 -5.41 0.44 1.65
C PHE A 54 -6.89 0.80 1.35
N GLN A 55 -7.14 1.73 0.43
CA GLN A 55 -8.50 2.06 -0.05
C GLN A 55 -9.19 0.81 -0.62
N LEU A 56 -8.47 -0.05 -1.34
CA LEU A 56 -9.00 -1.31 -1.86
C LEU A 56 -9.43 -2.26 -0.73
N VAL A 57 -8.64 -2.39 0.33
CA VAL A 57 -9.04 -3.19 1.51
C VAL A 57 -10.31 -2.64 2.14
N GLY A 58 -10.39 -1.33 2.36
CA GLY A 58 -11.60 -0.69 2.87
C GLY A 58 -12.82 -0.94 1.96
N HIS A 59 -12.63 -0.90 0.65
CA HIS A 59 -13.66 -1.19 -0.34
C HIS A 59 -14.13 -2.65 -0.31
N ILE A 60 -13.21 -3.61 -0.16
CA ILE A 60 -13.54 -5.05 -0.04
C ILE A 60 -14.30 -5.34 1.25
N LEU A 61 -13.90 -4.73 2.37
CA LEU A 61 -14.50 -4.95 3.69
C LEU A 61 -15.85 -4.25 3.88
N HIS A 62 -16.12 -3.18 3.13
CA HIS A 62 -17.38 -2.43 3.15
C HIS A 62 -18.08 -2.45 1.78
N PRO A 63 -18.53 -3.61 1.30
CA PRO A 63 -19.08 -3.75 -0.03
C PRO A 63 -20.39 -2.95 -0.20
N SER A 64 -20.32 -1.86 -0.97
CA SER A 64 -21.46 -1.35 -1.76
C SER A 64 -21.58 -2.23 -3.02
N PRO A 65 -22.77 -2.55 -3.54
CA PRO A 65 -23.33 -3.90 -3.80
C PRO A 65 -22.60 -4.86 -4.79
N SER A 66 -21.27 -4.84 -4.90
CA SER A 66 -20.52 -5.90 -5.60
C SER A 66 -19.08 -5.97 -5.11
N PRO A 67 -18.68 -7.08 -4.47
CA PRO A 67 -17.41 -7.69 -4.86
C PRO A 67 -17.37 -9.19 -4.54
N SER A 68 -17.71 -10.07 -5.50
CA SER A 68 -17.50 -11.52 -5.33
C SER A 68 -16.14 -12.01 -5.85
N GLU A 69 -15.42 -11.23 -6.66
CA GLU A 69 -14.19 -11.69 -7.34
C GLU A 69 -12.88 -11.12 -6.76
N LEU A 70 -12.94 -10.09 -5.91
CA LEU A 70 -11.76 -9.39 -5.37
C LEU A 70 -11.28 -9.95 -4.00
N SER A 71 -11.85 -11.06 -3.53
CA SER A 71 -11.61 -11.58 -2.17
C SER A 71 -10.52 -12.67 -2.08
N SER A 72 -9.76 -12.92 -3.14
CA SER A 72 -8.85 -14.09 -3.21
C SER A 72 -7.40 -13.76 -3.62
N PHE A 73 -6.94 -12.52 -3.44
CA PHE A 73 -5.53 -12.19 -3.72
C PHE A 73 -4.58 -12.99 -2.82
N VAL A 74 -3.44 -13.37 -3.37
CA VAL A 74 -2.43 -14.18 -2.66
C VAL A 74 -1.72 -13.41 -1.55
N GLY A 75 -1.66 -12.09 -1.67
CA GLY A 75 -1.02 -11.23 -0.68
C GLY A 75 -0.96 -9.78 -1.12
N MET A 76 -0.74 -8.91 -0.13
CA MET A 76 -0.56 -7.48 -0.32
C MET A 76 0.66 -7.00 0.47
N CYS A 77 1.53 -6.21 -0.17
CA CYS A 77 2.70 -5.59 0.46
C CYS A 77 2.52 -4.06 0.44
N LEU A 78 2.52 -3.46 1.63
CA LEU A 78 2.36 -2.01 1.82
C LEU A 78 3.68 -1.45 2.32
N ILE A 79 4.35 -0.64 1.51
CA ILE A 79 5.65 -0.04 1.86
C ILE A 79 5.40 1.40 2.29
N SER A 80 5.65 1.71 3.55
CA SER A 80 5.46 3.05 4.13
C SER A 80 4.15 3.75 3.69
N PRO A 81 2.95 3.16 3.87
CA PRO A 81 1.71 3.74 3.41
C PRO A 81 1.43 5.15 3.93
N TRP A 82 1.09 6.06 3.01
CA TRP A 82 0.69 7.43 3.35
C TRP A 82 -0.77 7.47 3.80
N SER A 83 -1.05 7.25 5.08
CA SER A 83 -2.41 7.03 5.61
C SER A 83 -2.93 8.10 6.59
N GLY A 84 -2.34 9.30 6.60
CA GLY A 84 -2.83 10.44 7.39
C GLY A 84 -1.89 11.64 7.42
N ALA A 85 -2.42 12.79 7.85
CA ALA A 85 -1.63 13.96 8.22
C ALA A 85 -1.20 13.80 9.69
N GLY A 86 -0.04 13.21 9.93
CA GLY A 86 0.54 13.11 11.28
C GLY A 86 1.29 14.39 11.64
N ASP A 87 1.06 14.89 12.87
CA ASP A 87 1.90 15.90 13.50
C ASP A 87 3.35 15.39 13.63
N ILE A 88 4.31 16.30 13.61
CA ILE A 88 5.72 16.05 13.28
C ILE A 88 6.50 15.73 14.56
N ARG A 89 7.03 14.51 14.72
CA ARG A 89 8.15 14.32 15.66
C ARG A 89 9.42 14.81 15.00
N THR A 90 9.76 16.04 15.38
CA THR A 90 10.96 16.81 15.03
C THR A 90 12.31 16.16 15.39
N GLU A 91 12.32 14.92 15.88
CA GLU A 91 13.56 14.23 16.25
C GLU A 91 14.23 13.51 15.07
N ASP A 92 13.52 13.17 13.98
CA ASP A 92 14.07 12.39 12.85
C ASP A 92 13.73 12.98 11.46
N ASP A 93 13.11 14.17 11.41
CA ASP A 93 12.71 14.87 10.17
C ASP A 93 13.92 15.33 9.33
N SER A 94 15.15 15.27 9.89
CA SER A 94 16.36 15.68 9.18
C SER A 94 16.78 14.75 8.04
N PHE A 95 16.21 13.54 7.96
CA PHE A 95 16.59 12.54 6.96
C PHE A 95 15.47 12.19 5.96
N ASP A 96 14.23 12.64 6.19
CA ASP A 96 13.14 12.41 5.24
C ASP A 96 13.21 13.42 4.06
N LEU A 97 12.94 12.95 2.84
CA LEU A 97 13.02 13.78 1.63
C LEU A 97 11.81 14.68 1.46
N VAL A 98 10.69 14.34 2.08
CA VAL A 98 9.43 15.09 1.95
C VAL A 98 9.10 15.69 3.30
N PRO A 99 9.15 17.03 3.43
CA PRO A 99 8.73 17.69 4.64
C PRO A 99 7.30 17.28 4.98
N SER A 100 7.07 17.04 6.24
CA SER A 100 5.78 16.60 6.77
C SER A 100 4.67 17.64 6.51
N GLU A 101 4.99 18.94 6.41
CA GLU A 101 4.04 19.96 5.97
C GLU A 101 3.57 19.74 4.51
N CYS A 102 4.46 19.27 3.63
CA CYS A 102 4.09 18.92 2.26
C CYS A 102 3.15 17.72 2.24
N LEU A 103 3.41 16.70 3.06
CA LEU A 103 2.52 15.53 3.19
C LEU A 103 1.14 15.93 3.74
N GLY A 104 1.10 16.82 4.73
CA GLY A 104 -0.15 17.37 5.25
C GLY A 104 -0.95 18.11 4.18
N LEU A 105 -0.29 19.01 3.44
CA LEU A 105 -0.93 19.78 2.37
C LEU A 105 -1.49 18.88 1.25
N TRP A 106 -0.74 17.84 0.86
CA TRP A 106 -1.23 16.88 -0.14
C TRP A 106 -2.44 16.10 0.36
N MET A 107 -2.47 15.76 1.66
CA MET A 107 -3.57 15.00 2.26
C MET A 107 -4.81 15.89 2.28
N ASP A 108 -4.70 17.12 2.77
CA ASP A 108 -5.80 18.10 2.78
C ASP A 108 -6.33 18.34 1.36
N THR A 109 -5.44 18.49 0.39
CA THR A 109 -5.82 18.66 -1.02
C THR A 109 -6.58 17.44 -1.53
N TYR A 110 -6.12 16.22 -1.25
CA TYR A 110 -6.77 15.00 -1.72
C TYR A 110 -8.12 14.75 -1.02
N LEU A 111 -8.19 14.95 0.29
CA LEU A 111 -9.43 14.85 1.09
C LEU A 111 -10.47 15.89 0.67
N SER A 112 -10.05 17.06 0.20
CA SER A 112 -10.96 18.08 -0.36
C SER A 112 -11.70 17.60 -1.61
N THR A 113 -11.22 16.54 -2.27
CA THR A 113 -11.85 15.98 -3.48
C THR A 113 -13.01 15.04 -3.18
N MET A 114 -13.31 14.76 -1.90
CA MET A 114 -14.33 13.80 -1.49
C MET A 114 -15.14 14.26 -0.26
N PRO A 115 -16.36 13.75 -0.07
CA PRO A 115 -17.13 14.01 1.15
C PRO A 115 -16.42 13.44 2.38
N ALA A 116 -16.60 14.09 3.55
CA ALA A 116 -16.01 13.64 4.82
C ALA A 116 -16.32 12.18 5.17
N SER A 117 -17.49 11.67 4.76
CA SER A 117 -17.86 10.27 4.95
C SER A 117 -16.96 9.26 4.22
N HIS A 118 -16.16 9.70 3.25
CA HIS A 118 -15.22 8.86 2.50
C HIS A 118 -13.78 8.99 3.01
N HIS A 119 -13.50 9.89 3.95
CA HIS A 119 -12.15 10.07 4.49
C HIS A 119 -11.60 8.80 5.12
N VAL A 120 -12.46 7.96 5.71
CA VAL A 120 -12.10 6.66 6.30
C VAL A 120 -11.43 5.68 5.33
N TYR A 121 -11.63 5.83 4.02
CA TYR A 121 -10.98 4.98 3.02
C TYR A 121 -9.52 5.39 2.75
N VAL A 122 -9.19 6.65 3.04
CA VAL A 122 -7.88 7.27 2.73
C VAL A 122 -7.06 7.49 4.00
N GLN A 123 -7.73 7.81 5.10
CA GLN A 123 -7.13 8.15 6.38
C GLN A 123 -7.70 7.27 7.48
N LEU A 124 -6.82 6.66 8.26
CA LEU A 124 -7.19 6.07 9.56
C LEU A 124 -7.28 7.21 10.58
N ASP A 125 -8.34 7.23 11.37
CA ASP A 125 -8.81 8.38 12.15
C ASP A 125 -7.74 9.14 12.98
N THR A 126 -8.04 10.42 13.17
CA THR A 126 -7.24 11.59 13.58
C THR A 126 -6.59 11.57 14.98
N VAL A 127 -5.42 10.95 15.19
CA VAL A 127 -4.45 11.38 16.26
C VAL A 127 -3.02 10.86 15.99
N THR A 128 -1.99 11.75 15.83
CA THR A 128 -0.49 11.58 15.93
C THR A 128 0.17 10.27 15.44
N GLU A 129 1.13 10.16 14.48
CA GLU A 129 2.33 10.91 14.05
C GLU A 129 2.88 10.24 12.74
N VAL A 130 3.89 10.85 12.11
CA VAL A 130 4.56 10.71 10.78
C VAL A 130 4.73 9.29 10.16
N LEU A 131 3.66 8.62 9.75
CA LEU A 131 3.66 7.31 9.06
C LEU A 131 3.98 6.09 9.92
N TYR A 132 5.04 6.07 10.75
CA TYR A 132 5.37 4.87 11.55
C TYR A 132 4.22 4.40 12.46
N SER A 133 3.66 5.30 13.28
CA SER A 133 2.53 4.95 14.15
C SER A 133 1.25 4.69 13.36
N SER A 134 1.09 5.34 12.21
CA SER A 134 -0.01 5.07 11.28
C SER A 134 0.09 3.67 10.66
N ILE A 135 1.30 3.21 10.33
CA ILE A 135 1.59 1.86 9.85
C ILE A 135 1.33 0.83 10.94
N VAL A 136 1.78 1.09 12.18
CA VAL A 136 1.49 0.21 13.33
C VAL A 136 -0.02 0.08 13.52
N ARG A 137 -0.77 1.18 13.53
CA ARG A 137 -2.24 1.15 13.67
C ARG A 137 -2.94 0.47 12.50
N LEU A 138 -2.44 0.66 11.29
CA LEU A 138 -2.92 -0.05 10.11
C LEU A 138 -2.70 -1.56 10.28
N SER A 139 -1.50 -1.98 10.72
CA SER A 139 -1.20 -3.39 11.02
C SER A 139 -2.15 -3.94 12.06
N GLU A 140 -2.32 -3.26 13.20
CA GLU A 140 -3.26 -3.67 14.26
C GLU A 140 -4.70 -3.78 13.74
N ALA A 141 -5.13 -2.87 12.86
CA ALA A 141 -6.45 -2.92 12.23
C ALA A 141 -6.59 -4.12 11.29
N MET A 142 -5.55 -4.40 10.50
CA MET A 142 -5.52 -5.56 9.60
C MET A 142 -5.43 -6.88 10.37
N GLU A 143 -4.67 -6.96 11.46
CA GLU A 143 -4.55 -8.16 12.32
C GLU A 143 -5.88 -8.56 12.95
N ARG A 144 -6.73 -7.58 13.29
CA ARG A 144 -8.10 -7.85 13.75
C ARG A 144 -8.98 -8.47 12.67
N ALA A 145 -8.66 -8.23 11.39
CA ALA A 145 -9.45 -8.68 10.24
C ALA A 145 -8.84 -9.91 9.54
N HIS A 146 -7.53 -10.16 9.68
CA HIS A 146 -6.81 -11.19 8.95
C HIS A 146 -5.68 -11.80 9.79
N ALA A 147 -5.64 -13.13 9.87
CA ALA A 147 -4.68 -13.86 10.71
C ALA A 147 -3.23 -13.87 10.19
N CYS A 148 -3.00 -13.45 8.95
CA CYS A 148 -1.69 -13.41 8.31
C CYS A 148 -1.36 -11.97 7.93
N VAL A 149 -1.00 -11.17 8.93
CA VAL A 149 -0.47 -9.81 8.80
C VAL A 149 0.89 -9.80 9.47
N GLU A 150 1.86 -9.17 8.80
CA GLU A 150 3.21 -9.03 9.31
C GLU A 150 3.63 -7.58 9.18
N LEU A 151 4.21 -7.04 10.25
CA LEU A 151 4.78 -5.70 10.30
C LEU A 151 6.29 -5.81 10.42
N ASP A 152 7.00 -5.28 9.42
CA ASP A 152 8.46 -5.13 9.45
C ASP A 152 8.82 -3.65 9.61
N VAL A 153 9.69 -3.36 10.58
CA VAL A 153 10.11 -2.01 10.95
C VAL A 153 11.63 -1.93 10.86
N GLN A 154 12.11 -1.20 9.85
CA GLN A 154 13.53 -0.93 9.73
C GLN A 154 13.96 0.13 10.76
N THR A 155 14.89 -0.24 11.64
CA THR A 155 15.49 0.73 12.57
C THR A 155 16.32 1.77 11.80
N GLY A 156 15.98 3.05 11.97
CA GLY A 156 16.64 4.15 11.27
C GLY A 156 16.35 4.20 9.76
N GLY A 157 15.31 3.51 9.29
CA GLY A 157 14.85 3.62 7.90
C GLY A 157 14.09 4.92 7.67
N VAL A 158 14.18 5.45 6.45
CA VAL A 158 13.44 6.64 6.01
C VAL A 158 12.26 6.27 5.12
N HIS A 159 11.34 7.22 4.88
CA HIS A 159 10.18 6.99 4.02
C HIS A 159 10.60 6.60 2.60
N CYS A 160 10.05 5.49 2.09
CA CYS A 160 10.41 4.91 0.80
C CYS A 160 11.93 4.74 0.57
N ASP A 161 12.66 4.25 1.59
CA ASP A 161 14.13 4.07 1.57
C ASP A 161 14.65 3.32 0.32
N THR A 162 13.84 2.39 -0.22
CA THR A 162 14.17 1.64 -1.44
C THR A 162 14.33 2.51 -2.69
N MET A 163 13.75 3.71 -2.74
CA MET A 163 13.92 4.62 -3.88
C MET A 163 15.32 5.23 -3.95
N PHE A 164 16.02 5.35 -2.82
CA PHE A 164 17.35 5.93 -2.78
C PHE A 164 18.40 5.01 -3.40
N ASP A 165 18.27 3.70 -3.22
CA ASP A 165 19.22 2.73 -3.76
C ASP A 165 19.19 2.67 -5.29
N ILE A 166 18.02 2.84 -5.88
CA ILE A 166 17.85 3.01 -7.34
C ILE A 166 18.56 4.29 -7.81
N GLY A 167 18.36 5.41 -7.10
CA GLY A 167 19.00 6.69 -7.42
C GLY A 167 20.52 6.67 -7.25
N ALA A 168 21.00 6.01 -6.19
CA ALA A 168 22.42 5.86 -5.85
C ALA A 168 23.13 4.78 -6.71
N LYS A 169 22.38 4.01 -7.52
CA LYS A 169 22.89 2.86 -8.29
C LYS A 169 23.61 1.85 -7.39
N SER A 170 23.07 1.61 -6.20
CA SER A 170 23.62 0.63 -5.28
C SER A 170 23.70 -0.74 -5.95
N LYS A 171 24.78 -1.47 -5.69
CA LYS A 171 25.01 -2.82 -6.25
C LYS A 171 24.52 -3.93 -5.33
N ALA A 172 24.22 -3.59 -4.07
CA ALA A 172 23.70 -4.51 -3.08
C ALA A 172 22.25 -4.10 -2.78
N PRO A 173 21.29 -5.03 -2.82
CA PRO A 173 19.90 -4.69 -2.55
C PRO A 173 19.74 -4.29 -1.08
N HIS A 174 18.96 -3.22 -0.87
CA HIS A 174 18.59 -2.71 0.45
C HIS A 174 18.01 -3.83 1.31
N PRO A 175 18.13 -3.80 2.65
CA PRO A 175 17.43 -4.74 3.52
C PRO A 175 15.92 -4.83 3.23
N VAL A 176 15.26 -3.69 2.97
CA VAL A 176 13.83 -3.66 2.62
C VAL A 176 13.56 -4.28 1.25
N GLU A 177 14.42 -4.02 0.25
CA GLU A 177 14.28 -4.65 -1.07
C GLU A 177 14.41 -6.17 -0.97
N ARG A 178 15.37 -6.66 -0.19
CA ARG A 178 15.52 -8.09 0.09
C ARG A 178 14.28 -8.65 0.76
N ARG A 179 13.76 -7.96 1.79
CA ARG A 179 12.55 -8.39 2.50
C ARG A 179 11.35 -8.52 1.56
N VAL A 180 11.15 -7.56 0.65
CA VAL A 180 10.08 -7.59 -0.36
C VAL A 180 10.28 -8.74 -1.35
N VAL A 181 11.51 -8.99 -1.80
CA VAL A 181 11.82 -10.13 -2.67
C VAL A 181 11.55 -11.46 -1.97
N ASP A 182 11.97 -11.60 -0.72
CA ASP A 182 11.74 -12.81 0.09
C ASP A 182 10.23 -13.01 0.31
N TRP A 183 9.50 -11.94 0.66
CA TRP A 183 8.04 -11.97 0.78
C TRP A 183 7.35 -12.41 -0.51
N LEU A 184 7.77 -11.89 -1.67
CA LEU A 184 7.24 -12.30 -2.98
C LEU A 184 7.50 -13.78 -3.25
N ALA A 185 8.71 -14.26 -2.96
CA ALA A 185 9.10 -15.66 -3.19
C ALA A 185 8.30 -16.62 -2.30
N GLU A 186 8.11 -16.27 -1.02
CA GLU A 186 7.32 -17.04 -0.06
C GLU A 186 5.84 -17.05 -0.45
N THR A 187 5.29 -15.87 -0.75
CA THR A 187 3.85 -15.69 -1.05
C THR A 187 3.43 -16.40 -2.33
N LEU A 188 4.28 -16.37 -3.37
CA LEU A 188 4.01 -17.01 -4.66
C LEU A 188 4.54 -18.45 -4.75
N SER A 189 5.07 -19.00 -3.66
CA SER A 189 5.54 -20.39 -3.63
C SER A 189 4.40 -21.37 -3.87
N ASP A 190 4.70 -22.48 -4.57
CA ASP A 190 3.69 -23.50 -4.86
C ASP A 190 3.10 -24.13 -3.57
N GLU A 191 3.86 -24.13 -2.47
CA GLU A 191 3.42 -24.59 -1.15
C GLU A 191 2.35 -23.68 -0.53
N ARG A 192 2.58 -22.35 -0.54
CA ARG A 192 1.55 -21.40 -0.09
C ARG A 192 0.33 -21.43 -1.00
N LEU A 193 0.51 -21.49 -2.31
CA LEU A 193 -0.59 -21.53 -3.27
C LEU A 193 -1.46 -22.79 -3.12
N ALA A 194 -0.88 -23.93 -2.71
CA ALA A 194 -1.62 -25.16 -2.44
C ALA A 194 -2.46 -25.10 -1.15
N THR A 195 -2.17 -24.17 -0.23
CA THR A 195 -2.90 -24.02 1.04
C THR A 195 -4.28 -23.37 0.86
N TYR A 196 -4.50 -22.67 -0.26
CA TYR A 196 -5.71 -21.89 -0.53
C TYR A 196 -6.50 -22.41 -1.77
N GLN A 197 -6.18 -23.61 -2.27
CA GLN A 197 -6.96 -24.34 -3.30
C GLN A 197 -7.92 -25.34 -2.66
#